data_AF-A0A2V9T2X7-F1
#
_entry.id   AF-A0A2V9T2X7-F1
#
_cell.length_a   1.000
_cell.length_b   1.000
_cell.length_c   1.000
_cell.angle_alpha   90.00
_cell.angle_beta   90.00
_cell.angle_gamma   90.00
#
_symmetry.space_group_name_H-M   'P 1'
#
loop_
_entity.id
_entity.type
_entity.pdbx_description
1 polymer ?
#
loop_
_entity_poly.entity_id
_entity_poly.type
_entity_poly.pdbx_seq_one_letter_code
_entity_poly.pdbx_strand_id
1 'polypeptide(L)'
;STKGAIETLTRGLALELAPRKIRVNAIAPGHTETEGNIAAGTFEGGAGAVLAGKTPLGRLGRVTDIAPLAVFLASDESAWITGEVIRAAGGLVVAT
;
A
#
# COMPACT_ATOMS: atom_id res chain seq x y z
N SER A 1 -8.81 -1.67 -13.38
CA SER A 1 -7.82 -1.77 -14.49
C SER A 1 -6.48 -1.19 -14.05
N THR A 2 -5.37 -1.59 -14.68
CA THR A 2 -3.95 -1.39 -14.29
C THR A 2 -3.52 -1.89 -12.90
N LYS A 3 -4.17 -1.48 -11.80
CA LYS A 3 -3.76 -1.87 -10.43
C LYS A 3 -3.89 -3.37 -10.17
N GLY A 4 -4.97 -4.01 -10.63
CA GLY A 4 -5.09 -5.48 -10.57
C GLY A 4 -4.04 -6.24 -11.40
N ALA A 5 -3.49 -5.63 -12.46
CA ALA A 5 -2.38 -6.22 -13.21
C ALA A 5 -1.09 -6.23 -12.38
N ILE A 6 -0.86 -5.21 -11.54
CA ILE A 6 0.28 -5.18 -10.61
C ILE A 6 0.20 -6.32 -9.60
N GLU A 7 -1.00 -6.65 -9.09
CA GLU A 7 -1.15 -7.77 -8.15
C GLU A 7 -0.78 -9.11 -8.80
N THR A 8 -1.25 -9.35 -10.03
CA THR A 8 -0.90 -10.55 -10.78
C THR A 8 0.59 -10.58 -11.15
N LEU A 9 1.16 -9.44 -11.56
CA LEU A 9 2.59 -9.31 -11.85
C LEU A 9 3.45 -9.59 -10.61
N THR A 10 3.03 -9.10 -9.44
CA THR A 10 3.72 -9.33 -8.15
C THR A 10 3.85 -10.81 -7.87
N ARG A 11 2.75 -11.56 -8.01
CA ARG A 11 2.75 -13.03 -7.84
C ARG A 11 3.61 -13.74 -8.89
N GLY A 12 3.51 -13.34 -10.15
CA GLY A 12 4.29 -13.93 -11.25
C GLY A 12 5.80 -13.74 -11.05
N LEU A 13 6.23 -12.51 -10.76
CA LEU A 13 7.64 -12.18 -10.54
C LEU A 13 8.19 -12.82 -9.25
N ALA A 14 7.38 -12.95 -8.21
CA ALA A 14 7.79 -13.66 -7.00
C ALA A 14 8.17 -15.12 -7.31
N LEU A 15 7.42 -15.81 -8.17
CA LEU A 15 7.74 -17.16 -8.61
C LEU A 15 8.98 -17.20 -9.50
N GLU A 16 9.07 -16.31 -10.48
CA GLU A 16 10.16 -16.27 -11.45
C GLU A 16 11.52 -15.95 -10.81
N LEU A 17 11.52 -15.07 -9.82
CA LEU A 17 12.75 -14.56 -9.20
C LEU A 17 13.15 -15.30 -7.91
N ALA A 18 12.28 -16.15 -7.35
CA ALA A 18 12.58 -16.95 -6.17
C ALA A 18 13.87 -17.80 -6.29
N PRO A 19 14.17 -18.48 -7.42
CA PRO A 19 15.44 -19.22 -7.58
C PRO A 19 16.69 -18.34 -7.47
N ARG A 20 16.55 -17.03 -7.72
CA ARG A 20 17.63 -16.04 -7.56
C ARG A 20 17.68 -15.42 -6.16
N LYS A 21 16.88 -15.93 -5.22
CA LYS A 21 16.74 -15.42 -3.84
C LYS A 21 16.26 -13.96 -3.78
N ILE A 22 15.44 -13.54 -4.75
CA ILE A 22 14.83 -12.21 -4.78
C ILE A 22 13.35 -12.34 -4.39
N ARG A 23 12.92 -11.52 -3.43
CA ARG A 23 11.52 -11.43 -2.99
C ARG A 23 10.82 -10.28 -3.71
N VAL A 24 9.55 -10.45 -4.04
CA VAL A 24 8.74 -9.44 -4.72
C VAL A 24 7.42 -9.27 -3.97
N ASN A 25 7.13 -8.07 -3.48
CA ASN A 25 5.89 -7.75 -2.78
C ASN A 25 5.38 -6.38 -3.27
N ALA A 26 4.08 -6.14 -3.09
CA ALA A 26 3.47 -4.85 -3.38
C ALA A 26 2.86 -4.25 -2.10
N ILE A 27 2.92 -2.92 -1.99
CA ILE A 27 2.21 -2.17 -0.96
C ILE A 27 1.00 -1.48 -1.60
N ALA A 28 -0.18 -1.71 -1.03
CA ALA A 28 -1.42 -1.04 -1.38
C ALA A 28 -1.75 0.02 -0.32
N PRO A 29 -1.23 1.26 -0.45
CA PRO A 29 -1.51 2.31 0.51
C PRO A 29 -2.96 2.79 0.42
N GLY A 30 -3.52 3.22 1.56
CA GLY A 30 -4.75 4.00 1.61
C GLY A 30 -4.53 5.44 1.13
N HIS A 31 -5.55 6.29 1.27
CA HIS A 31 -5.42 7.72 0.97
C HIS A 31 -4.32 8.34 1.84
N THR A 32 -3.27 8.83 1.20
CA THR A 32 -2.02 9.23 1.86
C THR A 32 -1.63 10.66 1.46
N GLU A 33 -1.00 11.42 2.34
CA GLU A 33 -0.48 12.76 2.07
C GLU A 33 0.60 12.72 0.97
N THR A 34 0.20 12.95 -0.27
CA THR A 34 1.08 13.02 -1.43
C THR A 34 0.71 14.24 -2.26
N GLU A 35 1.67 14.75 -3.03
CA GLU A 35 1.42 15.87 -3.95
C GLU A 35 0.21 15.61 -4.85
N GLY A 36 0.06 14.39 -5.38
CA GLY A 36 -1.08 14.01 -6.21
C GLY A 36 -2.43 14.07 -5.48
N ASN A 37 -2.51 13.60 -4.23
CA ASN A 37 -3.77 13.65 -3.47
C ASN A 37 -4.13 15.07 -3.00
N ILE A 38 -3.11 15.88 -2.71
CA ILE A 38 -3.27 17.31 -2.39
C ILE A 38 -3.74 18.07 -3.64
N ALA A 39 -3.07 17.89 -4.78
CA ALA A 39 -3.45 18.52 -6.05
C ALA A 39 -4.85 18.10 -6.53
N ALA A 40 -5.25 16.85 -6.24
CA ALA A 40 -6.61 16.37 -6.50
C ALA A 40 -7.66 16.95 -5.54
N GLY A 41 -7.28 17.72 -4.51
CA GLY A 41 -8.19 18.30 -3.53
C GLY A 41 -8.86 17.27 -2.62
N THR A 42 -8.26 16.08 -2.49
CA THR A 42 -8.86 14.94 -1.75
C THR A 42 -8.19 14.65 -0.41
N PHE A 43 -7.09 15.33 -0.11
CA PHE A 43 -6.40 15.16 1.18
C PHE A 43 -6.89 16.15 2.25
N GLU A 44 -7.14 17.39 1.87
CA GLU A 44 -7.57 18.46 2.77
C GLU A 44 -9.06 18.82 2.58
N GLY A 45 -9.54 19.72 3.44
CA GLY A 45 -10.90 20.26 3.36
C GLY A 45 -12.00 19.21 3.56
N GLY A 46 -13.19 19.50 3.04
CA GLY A 46 -14.37 18.64 3.24
C GLY A 46 -14.21 17.24 2.67
N ALA A 47 -13.57 17.10 1.50
CA ALA A 47 -13.33 15.80 0.88
C ALA A 47 -12.38 14.93 1.73
N GLY A 48 -11.29 15.51 2.21
CA GLY A 48 -10.36 14.86 3.13
C GLY A 48 -11.03 14.42 4.44
N ALA A 49 -11.85 15.29 5.03
CA ALA A 49 -12.60 14.98 6.25
C ALA A 49 -13.58 13.80 6.07
N VAL A 50 -14.28 13.73 4.93
CA VAL A 50 -15.17 12.61 4.59
C VAL A 50 -14.38 11.30 4.46
N LEU A 51 -13.22 11.32 3.79
CA LEU A 51 -12.37 10.13 3.63
C LEU A 51 -11.75 9.70 4.96
N ALA A 52 -11.35 10.64 5.81
CA ALA A 52 -10.86 10.37 7.15
C ALA A 52 -11.93 9.70 8.01
N GLY A 53 -13.18 10.19 7.95
CA GLY A 53 -14.31 9.60 8.67
C GLY A 53 -14.70 8.19 8.21
N LYS A 54 -14.36 7.80 6.98
CA LYS A 54 -14.51 6.43 6.48
C LYS A 54 -13.35 5.51 6.85
N THR A 55 -12.22 6.07 7.27
CA THR A 55 -11.03 5.31 7.64
C THR A 55 -11.17 4.90 9.10
N PRO A 56 -11.14 3.59 9.46
CA PRO A 56 -11.32 3.16 10.85
C PRO A 56 -10.34 3.77 11.86
N LEU A 57 -9.09 4.06 11.47
CA LEU A 57 -8.14 4.78 12.32
C LEU A 57 -8.41 6.30 12.41
N GLY A 58 -9.50 6.79 11.84
CA GLY A 58 -10.01 8.16 11.99
C GLY A 58 -9.20 9.25 11.29
N ARG A 59 -8.22 8.89 10.46
CA ARG A 59 -7.36 9.83 9.74
C ARG A 59 -6.92 9.28 8.40
N LEU A 60 -6.49 10.19 7.52
CA LEU A 60 -5.75 9.82 6.32
C LEU A 60 -4.31 9.42 6.66
N GLY A 61 -3.71 8.63 5.78
CA GLY A 61 -2.33 8.19 5.90
C GLY A 61 -1.34 9.32 5.63
N ARG A 62 -0.15 9.17 6.17
CA ARG A 62 1.05 9.96 5.85
C ARG A 62 2.11 9.04 5.26
N VAL A 63 3.09 9.60 4.58
CA VAL A 63 4.22 8.82 4.04
C VAL A 63 4.92 8.02 5.15
N THR A 64 4.97 8.58 6.37
CA THR A 64 5.52 7.92 7.56
C THR A 64 4.75 6.69 8.03
N ASP A 65 3.51 6.49 7.58
CA ASP A 65 2.75 5.25 7.86
C ASP A 65 3.08 4.14 6.85
N ILE A 66 3.58 4.49 5.67
CA ILE A 66 3.84 3.56 4.57
C ILE A 66 5.32 3.15 4.53
N ALA A 67 6.23 4.11 4.74
CA ALA A 67 7.67 3.89 4.65
C ALA A 67 8.19 2.77 5.56
N PRO A 68 7.76 2.63 6.83
CA PRO A 68 8.22 1.54 7.69
C PRO A 68 7.89 0.14 7.13
N LEU A 69 6.74 -0.02 6.48
CA LEU A 69 6.37 -1.28 5.83
C LEU A 69 7.30 -1.60 4.65
N ALA A 70 7.67 -0.59 3.85
CA ALA A 70 8.62 -0.78 2.76
C ALA A 70 10.01 -1.21 3.29
N VAL A 71 10.46 -0.59 4.39
CA VAL A 71 11.72 -0.97 5.06
C VAL A 71 11.65 -2.39 5.60
N PHE A 72 10.56 -2.76 6.29
CA PHE A 72 10.35 -4.12 6.78
C PHE A 72 10.39 -5.14 5.62
N LEU A 73 9.67 -4.86 4.53
CA LEU A 73 9.65 -5.72 3.34
C LEU A 73 11.03 -5.84 2.66
N ALA A 74 11.88 -4.82 2.76
CA ALA A 74 13.25 -4.87 2.26
C ALA A 74 14.22 -5.58 3.21
N SER A 75 13.89 -5.69 4.50
CA SER A 75 14.72 -6.30 5.53
C SER A 75 14.63 -7.83 5.58
N ASP A 76 15.55 -8.46 6.31
CA ASP A 76 15.53 -9.91 6.59
C ASP A 76 14.40 -10.32 7.54
N GLU A 77 13.79 -9.39 8.27
CA GLU A 77 12.65 -9.68 9.14
C GLU A 77 11.42 -10.17 8.36
N SER A 78 11.39 -9.91 7.05
CA SER A 78 10.36 -10.38 6.12
C SER A 78 10.85 -11.50 5.18
N ALA A 79 11.90 -12.24 5.56
CA ALA A 79 12.53 -13.26 4.70
C ALA A 79 11.57 -14.34 4.18
N TRP A 80 10.45 -14.59 4.87
CA TRP A 80 9.42 -15.56 4.46
C TRP A 80 8.24 -14.96 3.71
N ILE A 81 8.32 -13.68 3.31
CA ILE A 81 7.23 -12.94 2.65
C ILE A 81 7.63 -12.59 1.21
N THR A 82 6.93 -13.18 0.24
CA THR A 82 7.06 -12.88 -1.19
C THR A 82 5.74 -13.20 -1.90
N GLY A 83 5.42 -12.48 -2.98
CA GLY A 83 4.19 -12.61 -3.75
C GLY A 83 2.99 -11.87 -3.17
N GLU A 84 3.16 -11.16 -2.07
CA GLU A 84 2.06 -10.58 -1.30
C GLU A 84 1.73 -9.14 -1.71
N VAL A 85 0.46 -8.78 -1.53
CA VAL A 85 -0.04 -7.41 -1.65
C VAL A 85 -0.49 -6.96 -0.27
N ILE A 86 0.37 -6.20 0.42
CA ILE A 86 0.10 -5.77 1.78
C ILE A 86 -0.60 -4.41 1.75
N ARG A 87 -1.80 -4.36 2.35
CA ARG A 87 -2.59 -3.12 2.43
C ARG A 87 -2.24 -2.32 3.69
N ALA A 88 -1.73 -1.11 3.50
CA ALA A 88 -1.45 -0.15 4.57
C ALA A 88 -2.43 1.03 4.45
N ALA A 89 -3.66 0.85 4.94
CA ALA A 89 -4.78 1.76 4.65
C ALA A 89 -5.61 2.16 5.88
N GLY A 90 -5.06 2.07 7.09
CA GLY A 90 -5.75 2.48 8.32
C GLY A 90 -7.09 1.76 8.56
N GLY A 91 -7.22 0.53 8.08
CA GLY A 91 -8.44 -0.28 8.18
C GLY A 91 -9.46 -0.05 7.06
N LEU A 92 -9.22 0.88 6.14
CA LEU A 92 -10.11 1.08 5.01
C LEU A 92 -9.99 -0.12 4.05
N VAL A 93 -10.98 -1.00 4.12
CA VAL A 93 -11.13 -2.11 3.18
C VAL A 93 -12.15 -1.68 2.13
N VAL A 94 -11.72 -1.57 0.87
CA VAL A 94 -12.68 -1.63 -0.24
C VAL A 94 -13.22 -3.04 -0.21
N ALA A 95 -14.53 -3.20 0.03
CA ALA A 95 -15.19 -4.49 0.21
C ALA A 95 -14.63 -5.54 -0.77
N THR A 96 -14.00 -6.57 -0.21
CA THR A 96 -13.63 -7.82 -0.89
C THR A 96 -14.86 -8.64 -1.20
#